data_AF-A0A8S8XLH0-F1
#
_entry.id   AF-A0A8S8XLH0-F1
#
_cell.length_a   1.000
_cell.length_b   1.000
_cell.length_c   1.000
_cell.angle_alpha   90.00
_cell.angle_beta   90.00
_cell.angle_gamma   90.00
#
_symmetry.space_group_name_H-M   'P 1'
#
loop_
_entity.id
_entity.type
_entity.pdbx_description
1 polymer ?
#
loop_
_entity_poly.entity_id
_entity_poly.type
_entity_poly.pdbx_seq_one_letter_code
_entity_poly.pdbx_strand_id
1 'polypeptide(L)'
;MAAGVNLPARRVLVRDLKRFDDGMSRLLPVMEVKQMLGRAGRPRYDPVGEAWLACKGGDPRQMADEIADRYIHGPVEDITSKLAAEPAMRFHLLSSIATGTPYKKGDW
;
A
#
# COMPACT_ATOMS: atom_id res chain seq x y z
N MET A 1 6.44 8.24 2.71
CA MET A 1 6.73 7.69 4.05
C MET A 1 5.39 7.41 4.74
N ALA A 2 4.98 6.14 4.82
CA ALA A 2 3.72 5.72 5.46
C ALA A 2 3.87 4.49 6.36
N ALA A 3 5.00 3.77 6.25
CA ALA A 3 5.40 2.68 7.14
C ALA A 3 6.73 3.09 7.79
N GLY A 4 6.76 3.27 9.12
CA GLY A 4 8.01 3.59 9.83
C GLY A 4 7.83 4.32 11.16
N VAL A 5 6.71 5.01 11.38
CA VAL A 5 6.41 5.68 12.66
C VAL A 5 4.99 5.35 13.08
N ASN A 6 4.79 4.91 14.33
CA ASN A 6 3.47 4.64 14.90
C ASN A 6 2.86 5.92 15.49
N LEU A 7 2.49 6.86 14.62
CA LEU A 7 1.80 8.08 15.01
C LEU A 7 0.32 8.00 14.59
N PRO A 8 -0.60 7.60 15.49
CA PRO A 8 -2.03 7.73 15.25
C PRO A 8 -2.47 9.19 15.39
N ALA A 9 -3.46 9.59 14.61
CA ALA A 9 -4.02 10.94 14.64
C ALA A 9 -5.55 10.87 14.73
N ARG A 10 -6.20 11.86 15.36
CA ARG A 10 -7.68 11.89 15.40
C ARG A 10 -8.28 11.84 13.99
N ARG A 11 -7.70 12.63 13.07
CA ARG A 11 -8.13 12.73 11.68
C ARG A 11 -6.96 12.52 10.73
N VAL A 12 -7.21 11.80 9.65
CA VAL A 12 -6.28 11.62 8.53
C VAL A 12 -6.92 12.16 7.25
N LEU A 13 -6.16 12.91 6.47
CA LEU A 13 -6.56 13.38 5.14
C LEU A 13 -5.54 12.90 4.11
N VAL A 14 -5.99 12.05 3.18
CA VAL A 14 -5.20 11.69 2.00
C VAL A 14 -5.46 12.71 0.91
N ARG A 15 -4.56 13.69 0.79
CA ARG A 15 -4.71 14.85 -0.10
C ARG A 15 -4.54 14.51 -1.58
N ASP A 16 -3.68 13.55 -1.90
CA ASP A 16 -3.38 13.13 -3.26
C ASP A 16 -3.48 11.62 -3.37
N LEU A 17 -4.36 11.16 -4.26
CA LEU A 17 -4.57 9.74 -4.54
C LEU A 17 -3.73 9.23 -5.71
N LYS A 18 -2.89 10.09 -6.29
CA LYS A 18 -2.04 9.77 -7.43
C LYS A 18 -0.58 10.03 -7.07
N ARG A 19 0.30 9.15 -7.55
CA ARG A 19 1.76 9.28 -7.45
C ARG A 19 2.35 9.21 -8.86
N PHE A 20 3.38 10.01 -9.10
CA PHE A 20 4.17 9.88 -10.31
C PHE A 20 5.12 8.70 -10.16
N ASP A 21 5.02 7.74 -11.08
CA ASP A 21 5.83 6.53 -11.10
C ASP A 21 6.02 6.11 -12.56
N ASP A 22 7.25 5.72 -12.91
CA ASP A 22 7.57 5.19 -14.25
C ASP A 22 7.07 6.09 -15.41
N GLY A 23 7.31 7.40 -15.29
CA GLY A 23 6.95 8.37 -16.32
C GLY A 23 5.47 8.77 -16.39
N MET A 24 4.61 8.22 -15.54
CA MET A 24 3.16 8.48 -15.57
C MET A 24 2.55 8.70 -14.19
N SER A 25 1.41 9.40 -14.15
CA SER A 25 0.62 9.56 -12.94
C SER A 25 -0.29 8.35 -12.76
N ARG A 26 -0.06 7.57 -11.70
CA ARG A 26 -0.85 6.38 -11.36
C ARG A 26 -1.58 6.58 -10.04
N LEU A 27 -2.76 5.98 -9.91
CA LEU A 27 -3.46 5.91 -8.64
C LEU A 27 -2.63 5.11 -7.63
N LEU A 28 -2.71 5.49 -6.35
CA LEU A 28 -2.12 4.73 -5.26
C LEU A 28 -2.80 3.34 -5.15
N PRO A 29 -2.08 2.30 -4.73
CA PRO A 29 -2.69 1.02 -4.40
C PRO A 29 -3.73 1.18 -3.29
N VAL A 30 -4.83 0.41 -3.36
CA VAL A 30 -5.88 0.37 -2.34
C VAL A 30 -5.30 -0.03 -0.99
N MET A 31 -4.37 -0.99 -0.97
CA MET A 31 -3.64 -1.38 0.25
C MET A 31 -2.96 -0.17 0.92
N GLU A 32 -2.25 0.66 0.15
CA GLU A 32 -1.50 1.81 0.66
C GLU A 32 -2.46 2.87 1.23
N VAL A 33 -3.54 3.16 0.52
CA VAL A 33 -4.56 4.12 0.98
C VAL A 33 -5.24 3.61 2.26
N LYS A 34 -5.67 2.34 2.31
CA LYS A 34 -6.29 1.78 3.52
C LYS A 34 -5.34 1.78 4.72
N GLN A 35 -4.05 1.54 4.51
CA GLN A 35 -3.04 1.68 5.56
C GLN A 35 -2.92 3.14 6.07
N MET A 36 -3.02 4.14 5.19
CA MET A 36 -3.06 5.55 5.61
C MET A 36 -4.33 5.84 6.43
N LEU A 37 -5.50 5.43 5.94
CA LEU A 37 -6.78 5.66 6.63
C LEU A 37 -6.84 4.97 8.00
N GLY A 38 -6.23 3.80 8.13
CA GLY A 38 -6.13 3.05 9.40
C GLY A 38 -5.35 3.76 10.50
N ARG A 39 -4.67 4.88 10.21
CA ARG A 39 -4.01 5.73 11.22
C ARG A 39 -4.96 6.72 11.90
N ALA A 40 -6.20 6.82 11.43
CA ALA A 40 -7.22 7.67 12.02
C ALA A 40 -7.78 7.05 13.31
N GLY A 41 -7.93 7.88 14.34
CA GLY A 41 -8.34 7.50 15.68
C GLY A 41 -7.15 7.19 16.58
N ARG A 42 -7.01 7.94 17.68
CA ARG A 42 -6.02 7.62 18.71
C ARG A 42 -6.65 6.70 19.74
N PRO A 43 -6.10 5.48 19.94
CA PRO A 43 -6.59 4.58 20.98
C PRO A 43 -6.64 5.29 22.33
N ARG A 44 -7.75 5.14 23.07
CA ARG A 44 -8.03 5.75 24.39
C ARG A 44 -8.34 7.25 24.42
N TYR A 45 -8.11 8.01 23.35
CA TYR A 45 -8.35 9.46 23.35
C TYR A 45 -9.53 9.88 22.49
N ASP A 46 -9.74 9.23 21.35
CA ASP A 46 -10.82 9.56 20.43
C ASP A 46 -11.82 8.40 20.36
N PRO A 47 -13.14 8.64 20.55
CA PRO A 47 -14.16 7.59 20.45
C PRO A 47 -14.36 7.12 19.00
N VAL A 48 -14.02 7.97 18.03
CA VAL A 48 -14.10 7.70 16.59
C VAL A 48 -12.90 8.36 15.91
N GLY A 49 -12.30 7.66 14.95
CA GLY A 49 -11.30 8.20 14.02
C GLY A 49 -11.95 8.66 12.72
N GLU A 50 -11.50 9.79 12.17
CA GLU A 50 -12.02 10.31 10.91
C GLU A 50 -10.98 10.22 9.80
N ALA A 51 -11.35 9.63 8.66
CA ALA A 51 -10.45 9.46 7.54
C ALA A 51 -11.10 10.03 6.27
N TRP A 52 -10.39 10.93 5.59
CA TRP A 52 -10.90 11.71 4.47
C TRP A 52 -10.03 11.49 3.24
N LEU A 53 -10.68 11.34 2.09
CA LEU A 53 -10.04 11.28 0.77
C LEU A 53 -10.34 12.58 0.02
N ALA A 54 -9.30 13.27 -0.43
CA ALA A 54 -9.48 14.47 -1.24
C ALA A 54 -9.68 14.08 -2.71
N CYS A 55 -10.91 14.24 -3.18
CA CYS A 55 -11.30 14.03 -4.56
C CYS A 55 -10.99 15.30 -5.37
N LYS A 56 -10.12 15.19 -6.37
CA LYS A 56 -9.72 16.31 -7.25
C LYS A 56 -10.06 15.97 -8.70
N GLY A 57 -10.63 16.90 -9.46
CA GLY A 57 -10.93 16.68 -10.87
C GLY A 57 -12.25 17.31 -11.31
N GLY A 58 -12.96 16.64 -12.22
CA GLY A 58 -14.20 17.06 -12.85
C GLY A 58 -15.38 17.18 -11.87
N ASP A 59 -16.51 16.55 -12.18
CA ASP A 59 -17.68 16.62 -11.30
C ASP A 59 -17.38 16.03 -9.91
N PRO A 60 -17.52 16.81 -8.82
CA PRO A 60 -17.11 16.36 -7.48
C PRO A 60 -17.89 15.13 -6.98
N ARG A 61 -19.17 14.99 -7.37
CA ARG A 61 -20.00 13.87 -6.92
C ARG A 61 -19.59 12.58 -7.61
N GLN A 62 -19.50 12.59 -8.93
CA GLN A 62 -19.05 11.41 -9.70
C GLN A 62 -17.66 10.95 -9.25
N MET A 63 -16.72 11.88 -9.08
CA MET A 63 -15.38 11.54 -8.61
C MET A 63 -15.41 10.96 -7.18
N ALA A 64 -16.26 11.49 -6.30
CA ALA A 64 -16.39 10.94 -4.94
C ALA A 64 -16.93 9.52 -4.96
N ASP A 65 -17.94 9.23 -5.80
CA ASP A 65 -18.51 7.90 -5.95
C ASP A 65 -17.46 6.90 -6.49
N GLU A 66 -16.73 7.26 -7.55
CA GLU A 66 -15.66 6.41 -8.12
C GLU A 66 -14.54 6.12 -7.09
N ILE A 67 -14.13 7.13 -6.34
CA ILE A 67 -13.10 6.99 -5.31
C ILE A 67 -13.60 6.15 -4.13
N ALA A 68 -14.86 6.32 -3.72
CA ALA A 68 -15.47 5.53 -2.67
C ALA A 68 -15.58 4.05 -3.07
N ASP A 69 -16.06 3.78 -4.28
CA ASP A 69 -16.16 2.42 -4.82
C ASP A 69 -14.80 1.74 -4.86
N ARG A 70 -13.74 2.45 -5.26
CA ARG A 70 -12.39 1.88 -5.33
C ARG A 70 -11.75 1.67 -3.95
N TYR A 71 -11.73 2.70 -3.10
CA TYR A 71 -10.88 2.71 -1.90
C TYR A 71 -11.61 2.36 -0.61
N ILE A 72 -12.92 2.60 -0.53
CA ILE A 72 -13.74 2.30 0.64
C ILE A 72 -14.38 0.92 0.48
N HIS A 73 -15.13 0.73 -0.60
CA HIS A 73 -15.91 -0.49 -0.82
C HIS A 73 -15.14 -1.57 -1.58
N GLY A 74 -14.14 -1.17 -2.38
CA GLY A 74 -13.36 -2.07 -3.21
C GLY A 74 -12.44 -3.01 -2.42
N PRO A 75 -12.15 -4.20 -2.99
CA PRO A 75 -11.18 -5.12 -2.40
C PRO A 75 -9.77 -4.54 -2.47
N VAL A 76 -8.90 -5.08 -1.63
CA VAL A 76 -7.46 -4.78 -1.72
C VAL A 76 -6.85 -5.63 -2.85
N GLU A 77 -5.85 -5.09 -3.54
CA GLU A 77 -5.15 -5.84 -4.58
C GLU A 77 -4.44 -7.10 -4.02
N ASP A 78 -4.39 -8.16 -4.82
CA ASP A 78 -3.73 -9.40 -4.44
C ASP A 78 -2.21 -9.21 -4.27
N ILE A 79 -1.68 -9.86 -3.24
CA ILE A 79 -0.25 -9.86 -2.96
C ILE A 79 0.43 -10.84 -3.92
N THR A 80 1.28 -10.32 -4.79
CA THR A 80 2.08 -11.13 -5.73
C THR A 80 3.55 -11.13 -5.33
N SER A 81 4.19 -12.30 -5.42
CA SER A 81 5.63 -12.42 -5.18
C SER A 81 6.42 -11.63 -6.22
N LYS A 82 7.45 -10.91 -5.77
CA LYS A 82 8.43 -10.21 -6.63
C LYS A 82 9.80 -10.90 -6.67
N LEU A 83 9.93 -12.06 -6.02
CA LEU A 83 11.19 -12.82 -5.96
C LEU A 83 11.64 -13.32 -7.33
N ALA A 84 10.70 -13.58 -8.24
CA ALA A 84 10.98 -14.07 -9.59
C ALA A 84 11.72 -13.04 -10.47
N ALA A 85 11.82 -11.77 -10.05
CA ALA A 85 12.60 -10.77 -10.75
C ALA A 85 14.09 -11.17 -10.75
N GLU A 86 14.71 -11.18 -11.93
CA GLU A 86 16.10 -11.60 -12.14
C GLU A 86 17.10 -10.97 -11.15
N PRO A 87 17.05 -9.67 -10.82
CA PRO A 87 17.96 -9.08 -9.84
C PRO A 87 17.78 -9.65 -8.43
N ALA A 88 16.53 -9.79 -7.97
CA ALA A 88 16.22 -10.35 -6.65
C ALA A 88 16.62 -11.82 -6.56
N MET A 89 16.28 -12.60 -7.59
CA MET A 89 16.59 -14.03 -7.66
C MET A 89 18.10 -14.27 -7.65
N ARG A 90 18.88 -13.56 -8.48
CA ARG A 90 20.35 -13.69 -8.50
C ARG A 90 20.97 -13.36 -7.16
N PHE A 91 20.54 -12.26 -6.53
CA PHE A 91 21.05 -11.84 -5.24
C PHE A 91 20.80 -12.89 -4.16
N HIS A 92 19.55 -13.35 -4.03
CA HIS A 92 19.18 -14.33 -3.01
C HIS A 92 19.81 -15.72 -3.26
N LEU A 93 19.95 -16.14 -4.52
CA LEU A 93 20.57 -17.41 -4.87
C LEU A 93 22.07 -17.41 -4.52
N LEU A 94 22.80 -16.34 -4.90
CA LEU A 94 24.21 -16.19 -4.54
C LEU A 94 24.42 -16.20 -3.02
N SER A 95 23.59 -15.45 -2.29
CA SER A 95 23.63 -15.42 -0.83
C SER A 95 23.40 -16.81 -0.21
N SER A 96 22.48 -17.59 -0.76
CA SER A 96 22.18 -18.95 -0.30
C SER A 96 23.37 -19.90 -0.49
N ILE A 97 24.07 -19.82 -1.62
CA ILE A 97 25.28 -20.61 -1.89
C ILE A 97 26.42 -20.20 -0.94
N ALA A 98 26.67 -18.89 -0.81
CA ALA A 98 27.78 -18.37 -0.02
C ALA A 98 27.65 -18.64 1.49
N THR A 99 26.42 -18.75 2.00
CA THR A 99 26.12 -19.04 3.41
C THR A 99 26.02 -20.54 3.72
N GLY A 100 26.19 -21.41 2.72
CA GLY A 100 26.20 -22.86 2.91
C GLY A 100 24.83 -23.45 3.23
N THR A 101 23.74 -22.81 2.78
CA THR A 101 22.40 -23.41 2.93
C THR A 101 22.37 -24.72 2.14
N PRO A 102 22.06 -25.88 2.75
CA PRO A 102 22.20 -27.17 2.09
C PRO A 102 21.23 -27.27 0.90
N TYR A 103 21.79 -27.20 -0.31
CA TYR A 103 21.08 -27.48 -1.55
C TYR A 103 20.90 -28.99 -1.68
N LYS A 104 19.71 -29.50 -1.31
CA LYS A 104 19.29 -30.84 -1.70
C LYS A 104 18.61 -30.79 -3.06
N LYS A 105 19.28 -31.33 -4.06
CA LYS A 105 18.70 -31.56 -5.39
C LYS A 105 17.82 -32.82 -5.31
N GLY A 106 16.49 -32.68 -5.22
CA GLY A 106 15.61 -33.84 -5.42
C GLY A 106 14.24 -33.93 -4.74
N ASP A 107 13.73 -32.92 -4.03
CA ASP A 107 12.42 -33.06 -3.36
C ASP A 107 11.28 -32.40 -4.18
N TRP A 108 10.83 -33.10 -5.23
CA TRP A 108 9.49 -33.00 -5.83
C TRP A 108 9.00 -34.41 -6.16
#